data_AF-A0A970WQD7-F1
#
_entry.id   AF-A0A970WQD7-F1
#
_cell.length_a   1.000
_cell.length_b   1.000
_cell.length_c   1.000
_cell.angle_alpha   90.00
_cell.angle_beta   90.00
_cell.angle_gamma   90.00
#
_symmetry.space_group_name_H-M   'P 1'
#
loop_
_entity.id
_entity.type
_entity.pdbx_description
1 polymer ?
#
loop_
_entity_poly.entity_id
_entity_poly.type
_entity_poly.pdbx_seq_one_letter_code
_entity_poly.pdbx_strand_id
1 'polypeptide(L)'
;MTRSAFAHDNVFLNLLLGGVAAGAGRTFRHRHEVDGCPFLQALVQIDTHPDEPCPADMTYFMETSAQDMDAIIQNARLFGPEAVAIIEGMKDLLRPSDITNGARTTRCLSQLLFLFHKREVCRALRDTIADLRCKARFKRIRPVLISSSGGGTGSALQVLLMIAFASTGFRRELLLGEDDYLLLPPISFVVEPFHYARVVGDAQAHKVLANGFAFRVETEHLMKKGIGPDYVIHLGYSNDEGTVIASADLMARTLGECVYQMERSWPEFKKFFVDNVDANAIFSRYGGEDTVQRLYSWFHDSKAALAP
;
A
#
# COMPACT_ATOMS: atom_id res chain seq x y z
N MET A 1 -0.30 2.96 -39.52
CA MET A 1 -1.10 3.37 -38.34
C MET A 1 -0.23 4.24 -37.46
N THR A 2 -0.56 5.53 -37.41
CA THR A 2 0.17 6.58 -36.73
C THR A 2 0.04 6.43 -35.21
N ARG A 3 1.08 5.90 -34.55
CA ARG A 3 1.24 5.98 -33.09
C ARG A 3 1.38 7.46 -32.72
N SER A 4 0.29 8.13 -32.33
CA SER A 4 0.42 9.38 -31.58
C SER A 4 0.86 9.00 -30.16
N ALA A 5 2.16 8.77 -29.97
CA ALA A 5 2.69 8.36 -28.68
C ALA A 5 2.69 9.58 -27.75
N PHE A 6 1.60 9.76 -27.00
CA PHE A 6 1.60 10.66 -25.86
C PHE A 6 2.80 10.29 -24.97
N ALA A 7 3.68 11.25 -24.73
CA ALA A 7 4.85 11.07 -23.89
C ALA A 7 4.50 11.57 -22.49
N HIS A 8 4.61 10.71 -21.49
CA HIS A 8 4.33 11.06 -20.09
C HIS A 8 5.64 11.11 -19.30
N ASP A 9 5.84 12.09 -18.43
CA ASP A 9 7.01 12.07 -17.55
C ASP A 9 6.86 11.01 -16.45
N ASN A 10 5.67 10.93 -15.83
CA ASN A 10 5.35 9.96 -14.80
C ASN A 10 4.04 9.25 -15.13
N VAL A 11 3.97 7.97 -14.80
CA VAL A 11 2.76 7.14 -14.84
C VAL A 11 2.58 6.46 -13.49
N PHE A 12 1.34 6.07 -13.17
CA PHE A 12 1.04 5.45 -11.88
C PHE A 12 0.81 3.95 -11.98
N LEU A 13 1.39 3.21 -11.05
CA LEU A 13 1.10 1.79 -10.84
C LEU A 13 0.34 1.66 -9.50
N ASN A 14 -0.98 1.66 -9.60
CA ASN A 14 -1.89 1.62 -8.46
C ASN A 14 -2.07 0.18 -7.96
N LEU A 15 -1.61 -0.11 -6.75
CA LEU A 15 -1.62 -1.43 -6.15
C LEU A 15 -2.68 -1.47 -5.04
N LEU A 16 -3.79 -2.16 -5.31
CA LEU A 16 -4.90 -2.37 -4.40
C LEU A 16 -4.62 -3.61 -3.55
N LEU A 17 -4.40 -3.41 -2.25
CA LEU A 17 -3.95 -4.45 -1.32
C LEU A 17 -5.04 -4.76 -0.28
N GLY A 18 -5.73 -5.90 -0.46
CA GLY A 18 -6.83 -6.32 0.40
C GLY A 18 -8.19 -5.69 0.06
N GLY A 19 -9.26 -6.19 0.68
CA GLY A 19 -10.64 -5.83 0.30
C GLY A 19 -11.04 -4.35 0.36
N VAL A 20 -10.64 -3.59 1.38
CA VAL A 20 -10.96 -2.14 1.42
C VAL A 20 -10.33 -1.41 0.23
N ALA A 21 -9.14 -1.83 -0.21
CA ALA A 21 -8.51 -1.31 -1.41
C ALA A 21 -9.23 -1.74 -2.68
N ALA A 22 -9.72 -2.99 -2.77
CA ALA A 22 -10.55 -3.43 -3.88
C ALA A 22 -11.80 -2.54 -4.04
N GLY A 23 -12.45 -2.16 -2.92
CA GLY A 23 -13.52 -1.18 -2.90
C GLY A 23 -13.08 0.22 -3.36
N ALA A 24 -11.91 0.68 -2.93
CA ALA A 24 -11.33 1.95 -3.36
C ALA A 24 -11.07 1.98 -4.88
N GLY A 25 -10.60 0.86 -5.44
CA GLY A 25 -10.37 0.69 -6.87
C GLY A 25 -11.62 0.92 -7.73
N ARG A 26 -12.81 0.50 -7.26
CA ARG A 26 -14.08 0.79 -7.95
C ARG A 26 -14.35 2.28 -8.06
N THR A 27 -14.18 3.01 -6.96
CA THR A 27 -14.39 4.46 -6.91
C THR A 27 -13.37 5.21 -7.76
N PHE A 28 -12.10 4.82 -7.65
CA PHE A 28 -11.00 5.36 -8.43
C PHE A 28 -11.24 5.17 -9.94
N ARG A 29 -11.52 3.94 -10.38
CA ARG A 29 -11.75 3.61 -11.79
C ARG A 29 -12.90 4.41 -12.36
N HIS A 30 -14.03 4.43 -11.66
CA HIS A 30 -15.21 5.16 -12.11
C HIS A 30 -14.90 6.65 -12.37
N ARG A 31 -14.20 7.31 -11.43
CA ARG A 31 -13.81 8.71 -11.61
C ARG A 31 -12.81 8.91 -12.75
N HIS A 32 -11.82 8.03 -12.85
CA HIS A 32 -10.82 8.07 -13.92
C HIS A 32 -11.47 7.97 -15.31
N GLU A 33 -12.45 7.07 -15.47
CA GLU A 33 -13.18 6.89 -16.74
C GLU A 33 -14.14 8.06 -17.03
N VAL A 34 -14.90 8.53 -16.04
CA VAL A 34 -15.83 9.66 -16.20
C VAL A 34 -15.10 10.93 -16.64
N ASP A 35 -13.89 11.15 -16.13
CA ASP A 35 -13.05 12.29 -16.52
C ASP A 35 -12.23 12.05 -17.81
N GLY A 36 -12.49 10.97 -18.55
CA GLY A 36 -11.86 10.69 -19.84
C GLY A 36 -10.42 10.18 -19.75
N CYS A 37 -10.06 9.50 -18.66
CA CYS A 37 -8.74 8.95 -18.38
C CYS A 37 -7.62 10.02 -18.40
N PRO A 38 -7.66 11.03 -17.51
CA PRO A 38 -6.84 12.24 -17.60
C PRO A 38 -5.33 12.03 -17.41
N PHE A 39 -4.92 10.88 -16.89
CA PHE A 39 -3.53 10.47 -16.72
C PHE A 39 -3.38 8.97 -16.99
N LEU A 40 -2.17 8.54 -17.34
CA LEU A 40 -1.88 7.14 -17.61
C LEU A 40 -1.57 6.39 -16.31
N GLN A 41 -2.27 5.28 -16.10
CA GLN A 41 -2.14 4.43 -14.92
C GLN A 41 -2.42 2.96 -15.25
N ALA A 42 -1.94 2.05 -14.40
CA ALA A 42 -2.43 0.68 -14.31
C ALA A 42 -2.91 0.40 -12.89
N LEU A 43 -4.09 -0.21 -12.79
CA LEU A 43 -4.72 -0.60 -11.55
C LEU A 43 -4.54 -2.10 -11.36
N VAL A 44 -3.90 -2.50 -10.27
CA VAL A 44 -3.54 -3.88 -9.99
C VAL A 44 -4.11 -4.28 -8.65
N GLN A 45 -4.87 -5.37 -8.61
CA GLN A 45 -5.34 -5.97 -7.37
C GLN A 45 -4.40 -7.10 -6.97
N ILE A 46 -3.90 -7.05 -5.73
CA ILE A 46 -3.19 -8.15 -5.09
C ILE A 46 -3.90 -8.46 -3.78
N ASP A 47 -4.43 -9.68 -3.66
CA ASP A 47 -5.13 -10.11 -2.46
C ASP A 47 -4.78 -11.58 -2.15
N THR A 48 -5.19 -12.06 -0.98
CA THR A 48 -5.10 -13.46 -0.58
C THR A 48 -6.35 -14.25 -0.95
N HIS A 49 -7.48 -13.57 -1.26
CA HIS A 49 -8.77 -14.22 -1.53
C HIS A 49 -9.51 -13.55 -2.69
N PRO A 50 -10.26 -14.32 -3.52
CA PRO A 50 -10.97 -13.81 -4.70
C PRO A 50 -12.33 -13.15 -4.44
N ASP A 51 -12.74 -12.96 -3.18
CA ASP A 51 -14.12 -12.62 -2.80
C ASP A 51 -14.57 -11.19 -3.15
N GLU A 52 -13.65 -10.30 -3.54
CA GLU A 52 -13.95 -8.91 -3.86
C GLU A 52 -13.37 -8.49 -5.21
N PRO A 53 -14.05 -8.82 -6.33
CA PRO A 53 -13.61 -8.38 -7.64
C PRO A 53 -13.64 -6.84 -7.75
N CYS A 54 -12.54 -6.28 -8.21
CA CYS A 54 -12.37 -4.87 -8.58
C CYS A 54 -12.17 -4.78 -10.11
N PRO A 55 -12.56 -3.67 -10.77
CA PRO A 55 -12.21 -3.39 -12.17
C PRO A 55 -10.73 -3.02 -12.34
N ALA A 56 -9.84 -3.93 -11.92
CA ALA A 56 -8.39 -3.82 -12.07
C ALA A 56 -7.96 -4.26 -13.48
N ASP A 57 -6.87 -3.67 -14.00
CA ASP A 57 -6.22 -4.09 -15.24
C ASP A 57 -5.54 -5.47 -15.08
N MET A 58 -5.06 -5.77 -13.86
CA MET A 58 -4.47 -7.06 -13.48
C MET A 58 -4.97 -7.44 -12.10
N THR A 59 -5.33 -8.71 -11.91
CA THR A 59 -5.66 -9.26 -10.59
C THR A 59 -4.81 -10.49 -10.31
N TYR A 60 -4.16 -10.53 -9.15
CA TYR A 60 -3.40 -11.67 -8.67
C TYR A 60 -3.83 -12.04 -7.25
N PHE A 61 -4.37 -13.25 -7.10
CA PHE A 61 -4.73 -13.80 -5.81
C PHE A 61 -3.67 -14.80 -5.37
N MET A 62 -3.13 -14.62 -4.16
CA MET A 62 -2.25 -15.58 -3.49
C MET A 62 -3.09 -16.72 -2.90
N GLU A 63 -3.88 -17.37 -3.76
CA GLU A 63 -4.67 -18.53 -3.37
C GLU A 63 -3.74 -19.67 -3.02
N THR A 64 -4.02 -20.32 -1.90
CA THR A 64 -3.17 -21.40 -1.38
C THR A 64 -4.06 -22.50 -0.84
N SER A 65 -3.91 -23.70 -1.37
CA SER A 65 -4.64 -24.87 -0.90
C SER A 65 -4.06 -25.38 0.42
N ALA A 66 -4.79 -26.26 1.11
CA ALA A 66 -4.26 -26.94 2.29
C ALA A 66 -2.97 -27.74 1.98
N GLN A 67 -2.88 -28.34 0.79
CA GLN A 67 -1.69 -29.08 0.35
C GLN A 67 -0.50 -28.16 0.12
N ASP A 68 -0.72 -26.99 -0.49
CA ASP A 68 0.33 -25.99 -0.68
C ASP A 68 0.85 -25.49 0.68
N MET A 69 -0.05 -25.33 1.67
CA MET A 69 0.36 -24.94 3.02
C MET A 69 1.18 -25.99 3.73
N ASP A 70 0.79 -27.27 3.64
CA ASP A 70 1.60 -28.36 4.18
C ASP A 70 2.98 -28.38 3.52
N ALA A 71 3.04 -28.14 2.20
CA ALA A 71 4.29 -28.06 1.46
C ALA A 71 5.14 -26.85 1.90
N ILE A 72 4.55 -25.67 2.11
CA ILE A 72 5.23 -24.47 2.62
C ILE A 72 5.82 -24.74 4.02
N ILE A 73 5.04 -25.36 4.91
CA ILE A 73 5.48 -25.69 6.27
C ILE A 73 6.65 -26.67 6.25
N GLN A 74 6.57 -27.72 5.45
CA GLN A 74 7.63 -28.74 5.35
C GLN A 74 8.90 -28.21 4.68
N ASN A 75 8.76 -27.25 3.77
CA ASN A 75 9.86 -26.73 2.94
C ASN A 75 10.23 -25.28 3.25
N ALA A 76 9.92 -24.77 4.45
CA ALA A 76 10.13 -23.39 4.87
C ALA A 76 11.51 -22.81 4.48
N ARG A 77 12.55 -23.64 4.60
CA ARG A 77 13.94 -23.28 4.29
C ARG A 77 14.17 -22.84 2.83
N LEU A 78 13.34 -23.31 1.90
CA LEU A 78 13.40 -22.89 0.49
C LEU A 78 12.95 -21.44 0.29
N PHE A 79 12.17 -20.90 1.24
CA PHE A 79 11.58 -19.56 1.18
C PHE A 79 12.33 -18.53 2.04
N GLY A 80 13.48 -18.92 2.60
CA GLY A 80 14.36 -18.05 3.37
C GLY A 80 14.18 -18.12 4.89
N PRO A 81 15.08 -17.48 5.65
CA PRO A 81 15.07 -17.50 7.11
C PRO A 81 13.82 -16.85 7.71
N GLU A 82 13.20 -15.89 7.03
CA GLU A 82 11.97 -15.23 7.48
C GLU A 82 10.79 -16.20 7.50
N ALA A 83 10.66 -17.06 6.48
CA ALA A 83 9.62 -18.08 6.43
C ALA A 83 9.78 -19.10 7.57
N VAL A 84 11.02 -19.51 7.86
CA VAL A 84 11.34 -20.39 9.01
C VAL A 84 10.92 -19.74 10.33
N ALA A 85 11.32 -18.48 10.55
CA ALA A 85 10.99 -17.77 11.77
C ALA A 85 9.47 -17.59 11.97
N ILE A 86 8.73 -17.29 10.90
CA ILE A 86 7.27 -17.19 10.94
C ILE A 86 6.65 -18.54 11.32
N ILE A 87 7.07 -19.63 10.69
CA ILE A 87 6.51 -20.97 10.93
C ILE A 87 6.84 -21.47 12.34
N GLU A 88 8.06 -21.25 12.83
CA GLU A 88 8.45 -21.62 14.20
C GLU A 88 7.67 -20.81 15.25
N GLY A 89 7.55 -19.51 15.04
CA GLY A 89 6.82 -18.62 15.97
C GLY A 89 5.30 -18.80 15.96
N MET A 90 4.75 -19.42 14.91
CA MET A 90 3.30 -19.56 14.72
C MET A 90 2.82 -21.00 14.62
N LYS A 91 3.67 -21.99 14.93
CA LYS A 91 3.37 -23.40 14.71
C LYS A 91 1.99 -23.83 15.23
N ASP A 92 1.57 -23.28 16.36
CA ASP A 92 0.29 -23.60 17.01
C ASP A 92 -0.93 -22.88 16.39
N LEU A 93 -0.69 -21.87 15.54
CA LEU A 93 -1.68 -21.02 14.86
C LEU A 93 -1.84 -21.35 13.36
N LEU A 94 -0.99 -22.20 12.79
CA LEU A 94 -1.00 -22.58 11.37
C LEU A 94 -1.94 -23.77 11.09
N ARG A 95 -3.23 -23.63 11.43
CA ARG A 95 -4.23 -24.63 11.04
C ARG A 95 -4.67 -24.39 9.60
N PRO A 96 -4.79 -25.41 8.73
CA PRO A 96 -5.20 -25.23 7.33
C PRO A 96 -6.51 -24.43 7.13
N SER A 97 -7.47 -24.57 8.06
CA SER A 97 -8.73 -23.82 8.06
C SER A 97 -8.55 -22.32 8.33
N ASP A 98 -7.56 -21.97 9.16
CA ASP A 98 -7.24 -20.58 9.52
C ASP A 98 -6.41 -19.91 8.41
N ILE A 99 -5.80 -20.69 7.53
CA ILE A 99 -5.03 -20.18 6.39
C ILE A 99 -5.94 -19.89 5.20
N THR A 100 -6.81 -20.84 4.87
CA THR A 100 -7.79 -20.73 3.78
C THR A 100 -8.86 -19.66 3.99
N ASN A 101 -9.07 -19.19 5.23
CA ASN A 101 -10.06 -18.14 5.55
C ASN A 101 -9.47 -16.95 6.34
N GLY A 102 -8.29 -17.10 6.96
CA GLY A 102 -7.77 -16.15 7.93
C GLY A 102 -6.62 -15.28 7.43
N ALA A 103 -5.99 -15.58 6.28
CA ALA A 103 -4.89 -14.76 5.77
C ALA A 103 -5.31 -13.30 5.52
N ARG A 104 -6.59 -13.07 5.16
CA ARG A 104 -7.19 -11.75 4.98
C ARG A 104 -7.16 -10.88 6.24
N THR A 105 -7.20 -11.49 7.42
CA THR A 105 -7.28 -10.81 8.73
C THR A 105 -6.03 -10.97 9.58
N THR A 106 -5.18 -11.95 9.27
CA THR A 106 -3.97 -12.29 10.03
C THR A 106 -2.71 -11.92 9.23
N ARG A 107 -2.02 -10.88 9.68
CA ARG A 107 -0.87 -10.25 8.99
C ARG A 107 0.25 -11.24 8.65
N CYS A 108 0.65 -12.06 9.61
CA CYS A 108 1.76 -13.00 9.45
C CYS A 108 1.47 -14.15 8.46
N LEU A 109 0.21 -14.57 8.32
CA LEU A 109 -0.19 -15.48 7.25
C LEU A 109 -0.03 -14.81 5.88
N SER A 110 -0.49 -13.57 5.73
CA SER A 110 -0.27 -12.80 4.51
C SER A 110 1.22 -12.61 4.18
N GLN A 111 2.08 -12.43 5.19
CA GLN A 111 3.54 -12.39 5.00
C GLN A 111 4.09 -13.70 4.46
N LEU A 112 3.69 -14.84 5.06
CA LEU A 112 4.11 -16.16 4.60
C LEU A 112 3.68 -16.43 3.15
N LEU A 113 2.42 -16.13 2.81
CA LEU A 113 1.91 -16.29 1.45
C LEU A 113 2.66 -15.41 0.44
N PHE A 114 2.98 -14.17 0.80
CA PHE A 114 3.78 -13.30 -0.06
C PHE A 114 5.18 -13.88 -0.33
N LEU A 115 5.85 -14.43 0.68
CA LEU A 115 7.17 -15.05 0.49
C LEU A 115 7.11 -16.21 -0.50
N PHE A 116 6.04 -17.02 -0.44
CA PHE A 116 5.81 -18.12 -1.37
C PHE A 116 5.52 -17.63 -2.79
N HIS A 117 4.64 -16.65 -2.94
CA HIS A 117 4.19 -16.12 -4.25
C HIS A 117 5.04 -14.96 -4.78
N LYS A 118 6.17 -14.64 -4.13
CA LYS A 118 6.96 -13.42 -4.43
C LYS A 118 7.35 -13.32 -5.90
N ARG A 119 7.69 -14.46 -6.53
CA ARG A 119 8.11 -14.52 -7.94
C ARG A 119 6.94 -14.30 -8.88
N GLU A 120 5.79 -14.86 -8.57
CA GLU A 120 4.56 -14.74 -9.33
C GLU A 120 4.01 -13.31 -9.24
N VAL A 121 4.06 -12.69 -8.05
CA VAL A 121 3.75 -11.26 -7.87
C VAL A 121 4.69 -10.41 -8.71
N CYS A 122 6.00 -10.66 -8.68
CA CYS A 122 6.98 -9.96 -9.51
C CYS A 122 6.65 -10.09 -11.00
N ARG A 123 6.32 -11.29 -11.47
CA ARG A 123 5.92 -11.55 -12.86
C ARG A 123 4.67 -10.77 -13.24
N ALA A 124 3.63 -10.82 -12.42
CA ALA A 124 2.36 -10.15 -12.71
C ALA A 124 2.51 -8.61 -12.77
N LEU A 125 3.33 -8.04 -11.86
CA LEU A 125 3.67 -6.61 -11.90
C LEU A 125 4.48 -6.25 -13.13
N ARG A 126 5.45 -7.09 -13.52
CA ARG A 126 6.24 -6.88 -14.73
C ARG A 126 5.38 -6.91 -15.99
N ASP A 127 4.49 -7.88 -16.11
CA ASP A 127 3.59 -8.01 -17.26
C ASP A 127 2.69 -6.76 -17.34
N THR A 128 2.22 -6.25 -16.20
CA THR A 128 1.49 -4.96 -16.13
C THR A 128 2.32 -3.78 -16.61
N ILE A 129 3.61 -3.70 -16.23
CA ILE A 129 4.52 -2.65 -16.69
C ILE A 129 4.74 -2.74 -18.20
N ALA A 130 4.87 -3.94 -18.75
CA ALA A 130 4.97 -4.17 -20.19
C ALA A 130 3.71 -3.70 -20.93
N ASP A 131 2.52 -3.97 -20.38
CA ASP A 131 1.26 -3.47 -20.94
C ASP A 131 1.17 -1.94 -20.91
N LEU A 132 1.63 -1.30 -19.84
CA LEU A 132 1.75 0.16 -19.79
C LEU A 132 2.66 0.70 -20.88
N ARG A 133 3.80 0.04 -21.14
CA ARG A 133 4.74 0.41 -22.21
C ARG A 133 4.13 0.27 -23.61
N CYS A 134 3.22 -0.69 -23.81
CA CYS A 134 2.48 -0.83 -25.05
C CYS A 134 1.49 0.33 -25.28
N LYS A 135 0.95 0.92 -24.21
CA LYS A 135 -0.02 2.03 -24.25
C LYS A 135 0.67 3.37 -24.55
N ALA A 136 1.81 3.68 -23.93
CA ALA A 136 2.50 4.96 -24.13
C ALA A 136 4.00 4.93 -23.78
N ARG A 137 4.72 5.98 -24.18
CA ARG A 137 6.09 6.22 -23.73
C ARG A 137 6.09 7.00 -22.43
N PHE A 138 6.91 6.59 -21.48
CA PHE A 138 7.08 7.32 -20.22
C PHE A 138 8.48 7.20 -19.64
N LYS A 139 8.87 8.15 -18.79
CA LYS A 139 10.20 8.14 -18.17
C LYS A 139 10.23 7.35 -16.87
N ARG A 140 9.19 7.48 -16.05
CA ARG A 140 9.17 6.92 -14.69
C ARG A 140 7.79 6.38 -14.32
N ILE A 141 7.77 5.37 -13.45
CA ILE A 141 6.60 4.73 -12.85
C ILE A 141 6.62 5.05 -11.37
N ARG A 142 5.51 5.57 -10.84
CA ARG A 142 5.32 5.74 -9.40
C ARG A 142 4.36 4.68 -8.87
N PRO A 143 4.83 3.73 -8.06
CA PRO A 143 3.93 2.82 -7.36
C PRO A 143 3.09 3.59 -6.34
N VAL A 144 1.80 3.29 -6.29
CA VAL A 144 0.87 3.83 -5.30
C VAL A 144 0.24 2.66 -4.57
N LEU A 145 0.59 2.49 -3.30
CA LEU A 145 0.15 1.39 -2.45
C LEU A 145 -1.11 1.82 -1.71
N ILE A 146 -2.22 1.12 -1.92
CA ILE A 146 -3.55 1.49 -1.42
C ILE A 146 -4.03 0.36 -0.51
N SER A 147 -4.29 0.63 0.76
CA SER A 147 -4.72 -0.40 1.71
C SER A 147 -5.49 0.14 2.92
N SER A 148 -5.91 -0.77 3.80
CA SER A 148 -6.27 -0.47 5.18
C SER A 148 -5.21 -0.99 6.15
N SER A 149 -4.84 -0.17 7.13
CA SER A 149 -3.84 -0.53 8.17
C SER A 149 -4.32 -1.66 9.08
N GLY A 150 -5.63 -1.82 9.28
CA GLY A 150 -6.18 -2.83 10.18
C GLY A 150 -6.49 -4.17 9.52
N GLY A 151 -6.45 -4.26 8.19
CA GLY A 151 -6.57 -5.52 7.47
C GLY A 151 -5.28 -6.34 7.56
N GLY A 152 -5.38 -7.67 7.62
CA GLY A 152 -4.20 -8.55 7.65
C GLY A 152 -3.41 -8.47 6.36
N THR A 153 -4.09 -8.60 5.22
CA THR A 153 -3.46 -8.54 3.89
C THR A 153 -2.98 -7.14 3.53
N GLY A 154 -3.83 -6.12 3.67
CA GLY A 154 -3.48 -4.75 3.30
C GLY A 154 -2.25 -4.23 4.05
N SER A 155 -2.26 -4.35 5.37
CA SER A 155 -1.13 -3.93 6.20
C SER A 155 0.15 -4.72 5.87
N ALA A 156 0.07 -6.04 5.68
CA ALA A 156 1.24 -6.88 5.40
C ALA A 156 1.84 -6.55 4.04
N LEU A 157 1.03 -6.63 2.98
CA LEU A 157 1.51 -6.49 1.60
C LEU A 157 2.08 -5.11 1.33
N GLN A 158 1.53 -4.07 1.95
CA GLN A 158 2.03 -2.72 1.76
C GLN A 158 3.48 -2.59 2.24
N VAL A 159 3.79 -3.11 3.44
CA VAL A 159 5.16 -3.13 4.00
C VAL A 159 6.07 -4.03 3.16
N LEU A 160 5.61 -5.22 2.77
CA LEU A 160 6.41 -6.19 2.02
C LEU A 160 6.76 -5.68 0.62
N LEU A 161 5.82 -5.01 -0.06
CA LEU A 161 6.05 -4.42 -1.37
C LEU A 161 6.99 -3.21 -1.30
N MET A 162 6.94 -2.41 -0.22
CA MET A 162 7.96 -1.36 0.00
C MET A 162 9.36 -1.97 0.09
N ILE A 163 9.54 -3.02 0.91
CA ILE A 163 10.81 -3.72 1.05
C ILE A 163 11.24 -4.35 -0.29
N ALA A 164 10.30 -4.96 -1.02
CA ALA A 164 10.57 -5.56 -2.31
C ALA A 164 11.01 -4.51 -3.35
N PHE A 165 10.32 -3.38 -3.46
CA PHE A 165 10.68 -2.30 -4.38
C PHE A 165 11.99 -1.60 -4.02
N ALA A 166 12.43 -1.65 -2.76
CA ALA A 166 13.75 -1.17 -2.37
C ALA A 166 14.87 -2.22 -2.61
N SER A 167 14.53 -3.50 -2.73
CA SER A 167 15.49 -4.58 -2.93
C SER A 167 16.03 -4.62 -4.35
N THR A 168 17.36 -4.53 -4.52
CA THR A 168 18.02 -4.62 -5.83
C THR A 168 17.67 -5.90 -6.60
N GLY A 169 17.55 -7.04 -5.91
CA GLY A 169 17.22 -8.31 -6.56
C GLY A 169 15.82 -8.30 -7.17
N PHE A 170 14.83 -7.89 -6.39
CA PHE A 170 13.44 -7.82 -6.87
C PHE A 170 13.27 -6.77 -7.97
N ARG A 171 13.90 -5.60 -7.84
CA ARG A 171 13.88 -4.55 -8.89
C ARG A 171 14.44 -5.06 -10.21
N ARG A 172 15.59 -5.74 -10.19
CA ARG A 172 16.20 -6.31 -11.41
C ARG A 172 15.29 -7.33 -12.09
N GLU A 173 14.64 -8.19 -11.32
CA GLU A 173 13.68 -9.17 -11.85
C GLU A 173 12.42 -8.51 -12.43
N LEU A 174 11.92 -7.48 -11.74
CA LEU A 174 10.73 -6.72 -12.13
C LEU A 174 10.96 -5.91 -13.41
N LEU A 175 12.14 -5.28 -13.52
CA LEU A 175 12.48 -4.35 -14.60
C LEU A 175 13.26 -5.00 -15.75
N LEU A 176 13.67 -6.27 -15.63
CA LEU A 176 14.45 -7.02 -16.64
C LEU A 176 15.68 -6.27 -17.19
N GLY A 177 16.37 -5.51 -16.34
CA GLY A 177 17.57 -4.76 -16.72
C GLY A 177 17.30 -3.39 -17.36
N GLU A 178 16.05 -2.91 -17.35
CA GLU A 178 15.74 -1.50 -17.58
C GLU A 178 16.42 -0.61 -16.51
N ASP A 179 16.45 0.70 -16.79
CA ASP A 179 17.04 1.71 -15.89
C ASP A 179 16.43 1.62 -14.48
N ASP A 180 17.29 1.54 -13.46
CA ASP A 180 16.89 1.56 -12.05
C ASP A 180 16.08 2.83 -11.70
N TYR A 181 16.22 3.93 -12.43
CA TYR A 181 15.42 5.15 -12.24
C TYR A 181 14.00 5.07 -12.82
N LEU A 182 13.66 3.98 -13.53
CA LEU A 182 12.33 3.77 -14.06
C LEU A 182 11.28 3.62 -12.95
N LEU A 183 11.59 2.92 -11.86
CA LEU A 183 10.66 2.70 -10.76
C LEU A 183 10.97 3.63 -9.59
N LEU A 184 10.08 4.57 -9.31
CA LEU A 184 10.23 5.52 -8.21
C LEU A 184 9.89 4.86 -6.87
N PRO A 185 10.32 5.43 -5.74
CA PRO A 185 9.81 5.01 -4.44
C PRO A 185 8.29 5.12 -4.37
N PRO A 186 7.62 4.24 -3.61
CA PRO A 186 6.16 4.20 -3.56
C PRO A 186 5.58 5.40 -2.82
N ILE A 187 4.32 5.72 -3.12
CA ILE A 187 3.44 6.52 -2.26
C ILE A 187 2.49 5.56 -1.56
N SER A 188 2.26 5.74 -0.26
CA SER A 188 1.37 4.91 0.54
C SER A 188 0.11 5.69 0.91
N PHE A 189 -1.06 5.17 0.51
CA PHE A 189 -2.36 5.62 1.00
C PHE A 189 -2.97 4.54 1.87
N VAL A 190 -3.34 4.92 3.09
CA VAL A 190 -3.76 3.97 4.12
C VAL A 190 -4.97 4.52 4.84
N VAL A 191 -6.07 3.77 4.84
CA VAL A 191 -7.21 4.10 5.69
C VAL A 191 -7.08 3.43 7.05
N GLU A 192 -7.30 4.21 8.10
CA GLU A 192 -7.21 3.81 9.50
C GLU A 192 -8.58 3.38 10.04
N PRO A 193 -8.80 2.08 10.32
CA PRO A 193 -10.11 1.56 10.70
C PRO A 193 -10.36 1.63 12.22
N PHE A 194 -9.83 2.65 12.94
CA PHE A 194 -9.94 2.72 14.41
C PHE A 194 -11.38 2.80 14.90
N HIS A 195 -12.22 3.61 14.24
CA HIS A 195 -13.62 3.68 14.62
C HIS A 195 -14.40 2.46 14.16
N TYR A 196 -14.09 1.90 13.00
CA TYR A 196 -14.64 0.61 12.58
C TYR A 196 -14.38 -0.46 13.65
N ALA A 197 -13.14 -0.57 14.15
CA ALA A 197 -12.77 -1.48 15.22
C ALA A 197 -13.65 -1.32 16.48
N ARG A 198 -14.02 -0.09 16.86
CA ARG A 198 -14.91 0.17 18.00
C ARG A 198 -16.34 -0.34 17.80
N VAL A 199 -16.78 -0.52 16.55
CA VAL A 199 -18.17 -0.88 16.20
C VAL A 199 -18.35 -2.39 15.98
N VAL A 200 -17.32 -3.14 15.53
CA VAL A 200 -17.41 -4.59 15.21
C VAL A 200 -17.26 -5.56 16.40
N GLY A 201 -17.10 -5.05 17.62
CA GLY A 201 -17.00 -5.85 18.86
C GLY A 201 -15.58 -6.34 19.20
N ASP A 202 -15.37 -6.68 20.48
CA ASP A 202 -14.03 -6.74 21.12
C ASP A 202 -13.02 -7.69 20.45
N ALA A 203 -13.43 -8.88 20.01
CA ALA A 203 -12.50 -9.88 19.47
C ALA A 203 -11.92 -9.49 18.09
N GLN A 204 -12.73 -8.85 17.23
CA GLN A 204 -12.24 -8.34 15.94
C GLN A 204 -11.54 -6.99 16.10
N ALA A 205 -11.98 -6.17 17.06
CA ALA A 205 -11.36 -4.89 17.38
C ALA A 205 -9.87 -5.05 17.71
N HIS A 206 -9.51 -6.01 18.58
CA HIS A 206 -8.11 -6.23 18.95
C HIS A 206 -7.22 -6.59 17.77
N LYS A 207 -7.69 -7.43 16.84
CA LYS A 207 -6.93 -7.79 15.63
C LYS A 207 -6.71 -6.59 14.71
N VAL A 208 -7.77 -5.82 14.47
CA VAL A 208 -7.73 -4.62 13.64
C VAL A 208 -6.76 -3.58 14.22
N LEU A 209 -6.83 -3.35 15.53
CA LEU A 209 -5.93 -2.43 16.24
C LEU A 209 -4.48 -2.93 16.25
N ALA A 210 -4.25 -4.22 16.47
CA ALA A 210 -2.90 -4.80 16.46
C ALA A 210 -2.25 -4.71 15.07
N ASN A 211 -3.01 -5.00 14.00
CA ASN A 211 -2.54 -4.83 12.63
C ASN A 211 -2.18 -3.37 12.34
N GLY A 212 -3.05 -2.43 12.73
CA GLY A 212 -2.82 -1.00 12.54
C GLY A 212 -1.59 -0.48 13.29
N PHE A 213 -1.39 -0.94 14.53
CA PHE A 213 -0.20 -0.61 15.31
C PHE A 213 1.08 -1.17 14.67
N ALA A 214 1.08 -2.46 14.31
CA ALA A 214 2.23 -3.09 13.65
C ALA A 214 2.62 -2.35 12.37
N PHE A 215 1.63 -2.04 11.52
CA PHE A 215 1.83 -1.29 10.28
C PHE A 215 2.55 0.04 10.51
N ARG A 216 2.12 0.82 11.51
CA ARG A 216 2.71 2.12 11.84
C ARG A 216 4.17 1.98 12.26
N VAL A 217 4.45 1.08 13.20
CA VAL A 217 5.81 0.84 13.72
C VAL A 217 6.76 0.39 12.60
N GLU A 218 6.33 -0.56 11.77
CA GLU A 218 7.16 -1.09 10.68
C GLU A 218 7.39 -0.04 9.59
N THR A 219 6.35 0.70 9.20
CA THR A 219 6.47 1.74 8.16
C THR A 219 7.40 2.86 8.63
N GLU A 220 7.25 3.31 9.88
CA GLU A 220 8.15 4.31 10.47
C GLU A 220 9.61 3.82 10.51
N HIS A 221 9.82 2.56 10.89
CA HIS A 221 11.15 1.95 10.89
C HIS A 221 11.77 1.87 9.48
N LEU A 222 10.98 1.52 8.47
CA LEU A 222 11.45 1.49 7.08
C LEU A 222 11.80 2.89 6.56
N MET A 223 10.99 3.89 6.88
CA MET A 223 11.27 5.29 6.53
C MET A 223 12.56 5.78 7.22
N LYS A 224 12.75 5.48 8.51
CA LYS A 224 13.99 5.81 9.24
C LYS A 224 15.24 5.16 8.63
N LYS A 225 15.10 4.04 7.93
CA LYS A 225 16.18 3.33 7.23
C LYS A 225 16.37 3.75 5.77
N GLY A 226 15.53 4.64 5.24
CA GLY A 226 15.57 5.03 3.81
C GLY A 226 15.10 3.94 2.85
N ILE A 227 14.33 2.96 3.34
CA ILE A 227 13.80 1.81 2.59
C ILE A 227 12.27 1.95 2.39
N GLY A 228 11.66 2.96 3.03
CA GLY A 228 10.23 3.22 3.00
C GLY A 228 9.72 3.99 1.78
N PRO A 229 8.41 4.29 1.75
CA PRO A 229 7.80 5.14 0.73
C PRO A 229 8.29 6.58 0.84
N ASP A 230 8.18 7.35 -0.25
CA ASP A 230 8.41 8.80 -0.24
C ASP A 230 7.40 9.47 0.72
N TYR A 231 6.14 8.99 0.70
CA TYR A 231 5.05 9.54 1.50
C TYR A 231 4.12 8.45 2.04
N VAL A 232 3.59 8.67 3.25
CA VAL A 232 2.52 7.88 3.85
C VAL A 232 1.37 8.82 4.21
N ILE A 233 0.23 8.61 3.58
CA ILE A 233 -0.99 9.40 3.75
C ILE A 233 -2.00 8.53 4.51
N HIS A 234 -2.24 8.89 5.77
CA HIS A 234 -3.22 8.24 6.62
C HIS A 234 -4.58 8.95 6.50
N LEU A 235 -5.62 8.21 6.12
CA LEU A 235 -7.00 8.68 6.02
C LEU A 235 -7.83 8.10 7.17
N GLY A 236 -8.72 8.89 7.76
CA GLY A 236 -9.65 8.41 8.81
C GLY A 236 -9.22 8.70 10.25
N TYR A 237 -8.27 9.61 10.47
CA TYR A 237 -8.09 10.23 11.78
C TYR A 237 -9.00 11.47 11.86
N SER A 238 -10.07 11.41 12.64
CA SER A 238 -10.81 12.60 13.03
C SER A 238 -10.85 12.71 14.55
N ASN A 239 -10.43 13.88 15.05
CA ASN A 239 -10.62 14.33 16.42
C ASN A 239 -12.07 14.82 16.62
N ASP A 240 -12.33 15.48 17.75
CA ASP A 240 -13.66 15.94 18.20
C ASP A 240 -14.38 16.91 17.22
N GLU A 241 -13.74 17.31 16.11
CA GLU A 241 -14.28 18.24 15.11
C GLU A 241 -14.40 17.66 13.68
N GLY A 242 -14.07 16.37 13.44
CA GLY A 242 -13.99 15.82 12.08
C GLY A 242 -14.94 14.66 11.73
N THR A 243 -15.04 14.35 10.44
CA THR A 243 -15.84 13.23 9.92
C THR A 243 -15.18 11.90 10.24
N VAL A 244 -15.82 11.12 11.12
CA VAL A 244 -15.38 9.77 11.48
C VAL A 244 -15.83 8.78 10.41
N ILE A 245 -14.90 8.08 9.78
CA ILE A 245 -15.22 7.05 8.80
C ILE A 245 -15.48 5.72 9.51
N ALA A 246 -16.76 5.39 9.71
CA ALA A 246 -17.19 4.24 10.51
C ALA A 246 -17.61 3.00 9.69
N SER A 247 -17.74 3.10 8.36
CA SER A 247 -18.15 1.99 7.49
C SER A 247 -17.08 1.63 6.46
N ALA A 248 -16.98 0.33 6.13
CA ALA A 248 -16.05 -0.17 5.13
C ALA A 248 -16.26 0.46 3.74
N ASP A 249 -17.52 0.65 3.34
CA ASP A 249 -17.86 1.29 2.07
C ASP A 249 -17.43 2.75 2.01
N LEU A 250 -17.62 3.50 3.11
CA LEU A 250 -17.18 4.90 3.17
C LEU A 250 -15.66 4.98 3.21
N MET A 251 -14.98 4.09 3.93
CA MET A 251 -13.51 3.97 3.91
C MET A 251 -13.00 3.72 2.50
N ALA A 252 -13.56 2.74 1.80
CA ALA A 252 -13.21 2.41 0.44
C ALA A 252 -13.44 3.59 -0.51
N ARG A 253 -14.64 4.20 -0.47
CA ARG A 253 -14.96 5.36 -1.29
C ARG A 253 -13.99 6.50 -1.06
N THR A 254 -13.84 6.98 0.18
CA THR A 254 -12.95 8.09 0.52
C THR A 254 -11.52 7.82 0.09
N LEU A 255 -11.01 6.60 0.34
CA LEU A 255 -9.67 6.19 -0.08
C LEU A 255 -9.50 6.29 -1.61
N GLY A 256 -10.45 5.76 -2.38
CA GLY A 256 -10.43 5.83 -3.84
C GLY A 256 -10.53 7.25 -4.39
N GLU A 257 -11.37 8.10 -3.77
CA GLU A 257 -11.47 9.52 -4.13
C GLU A 257 -10.16 10.27 -3.84
N CYS A 258 -9.55 10.05 -2.68
CA CYS A 258 -8.30 10.71 -2.30
C CYS A 258 -7.14 10.35 -3.26
N VAL A 259 -6.96 9.07 -3.57
CA VAL A 259 -5.92 8.63 -4.53
C VAL A 259 -6.17 9.27 -5.89
N TYR A 260 -7.41 9.22 -6.38
CA TYR A 260 -7.77 9.81 -7.67
C TYR A 260 -7.45 11.31 -7.73
N GLN A 261 -7.86 12.08 -6.72
CA GLN A 261 -7.63 13.52 -6.69
C GLN A 261 -6.14 13.86 -6.62
N MET A 262 -5.35 13.07 -5.89
CA MET A 262 -3.90 13.21 -5.84
C MET A 262 -3.28 13.02 -7.23
N GLU A 263 -3.60 11.92 -7.91
CA GLU A 263 -3.00 11.61 -9.22
C GLU A 263 -3.42 12.60 -10.30
N ARG A 264 -4.71 13.00 -10.30
CA ARG A 264 -5.23 14.03 -11.20
C ARG A 264 -4.49 15.35 -11.03
N SER A 265 -4.17 15.70 -9.79
CA SER A 265 -3.53 16.97 -9.44
C SER A 265 -2.02 16.81 -9.23
N TRP A 266 -1.40 15.72 -9.68
CA TRP A 266 0.00 15.41 -9.39
C TRP A 266 0.98 16.53 -9.75
N PRO A 267 0.87 17.21 -10.91
CA PRO A 267 1.74 18.34 -11.25
C PRO A 267 1.66 19.50 -10.24
N GLU A 268 0.48 19.78 -9.69
CA GLU A 268 0.24 20.80 -8.67
C GLU A 268 0.67 20.29 -7.29
N PHE A 269 0.29 19.06 -6.95
CA PHE A 269 0.55 18.42 -5.67
C PHE A 269 2.05 18.27 -5.41
N LYS A 270 2.83 17.91 -6.45
CA LYS A 270 4.30 17.84 -6.38
C LYS A 270 4.94 19.18 -5.97
N LYS A 271 4.34 20.33 -6.33
CA LYS A 271 4.87 21.65 -5.93
C LYS A 271 4.79 21.89 -4.43
N PHE A 272 3.86 21.23 -3.74
CA PHE A 272 3.76 21.30 -2.28
C PHE A 272 4.73 20.35 -1.58
N PHE A 273 5.23 19.33 -2.29
CA PHE A 273 6.32 18.46 -1.83
C PHE A 273 7.72 19.00 -2.15
N VAL A 274 7.87 20.34 -2.31
CA VAL A 274 9.09 21.07 -2.70
C VAL A 274 10.39 20.33 -2.35
N ASP A 275 11.34 20.30 -3.30
CA ASP A 275 12.73 19.80 -3.23
C ASP A 275 13.53 20.11 -1.94
N ASN A 276 13.00 20.96 -1.05
CA ASN A 276 13.52 21.20 0.30
C ASN A 276 13.13 20.12 1.32
N VAL A 277 12.14 19.26 1.07
CA VAL A 277 11.87 18.08 1.90
C VAL A 277 12.83 16.95 1.52
N ASP A 278 13.22 16.80 0.25
CA ASP A 278 14.30 15.87 -0.11
C ASP A 278 15.66 16.37 0.41
N ALA A 279 15.92 17.68 0.36
CA ALA A 279 17.10 18.26 1.00
C ALA A 279 17.06 18.14 2.54
N ASN A 280 15.91 18.40 3.18
CA ASN A 280 15.77 18.24 4.63
C ASN A 280 15.55 16.80 5.07
N ALA A 281 15.17 15.84 4.23
CA ALA A 281 15.14 14.42 4.60
C ALA A 281 16.56 13.83 4.58
N ILE A 282 17.44 14.38 3.75
CA ILE A 282 18.88 14.13 3.81
C ILE A 282 19.49 14.72 5.10
N PHE A 283 18.97 15.84 5.63
CA PHE A 283 19.52 16.53 6.82
C PHE A 283 18.72 16.44 8.13
N SER A 284 17.47 16.00 8.10
CA SER A 284 16.56 15.91 9.24
C SER A 284 15.64 14.70 9.08
N ARG A 285 16.04 13.61 9.72
CA ARG A 285 15.25 12.39 9.87
C ARG A 285 14.00 12.75 10.67
N TYR A 286 12.88 12.99 9.99
CA TYR A 286 11.60 13.16 10.65
C TYR A 286 11.21 11.83 11.30
N GLY A 287 11.32 11.78 12.63
CA GLY A 287 11.21 10.56 13.44
C GLY A 287 9.89 10.44 14.21
N GLY A 288 8.83 11.12 13.76
CA GLY A 288 7.51 11.02 14.38
C GLY A 288 7.39 11.66 15.78
N GLU A 289 8.29 12.58 16.16
CA GLU A 289 8.13 13.38 17.39
C GLU A 289 7.15 14.54 17.20
N ASP A 290 5.95 14.23 16.71
CA ASP A 290 4.78 15.07 16.90
C ASP A 290 4.13 14.67 18.22
N THR A 291 4.81 14.98 19.32
CA THR A 291 4.14 15.01 20.62
C THR A 291 3.03 16.06 20.54
N VAL A 292 1.88 15.77 21.17
CA VAL A 292 0.72 16.67 21.23
C VAL A 292 1.13 18.11 21.60
N GLN A 293 2.17 18.28 22.42
CA GLN A 293 2.75 19.58 22.77
C GLN A 293 3.33 20.39 21.59
N ARG A 294 3.88 19.76 20.55
CA ARG A 294 4.44 20.45 19.36
C ARG A 294 3.37 20.94 18.39
N LEU A 295 2.27 20.18 18.26
CA LEU A 295 1.06 20.62 17.55
C LEU A 295 0.42 21.81 18.28
N TYR A 296 0.33 21.76 19.61
CA TYR A 296 -0.15 22.90 20.40
C TYR A 296 0.71 24.16 20.25
N SER A 297 2.04 24.05 20.20
CA SER A 297 2.91 25.22 19.99
C SER A 297 2.69 25.87 18.62
N TRP A 298 2.52 25.08 17.56
CA TRP A 298 2.24 25.63 16.22
C TRP A 298 0.90 26.37 16.14
N PHE A 299 -0.14 25.88 16.80
CA PHE A 299 -1.43 26.57 16.84
C PHE A 299 -1.43 27.81 17.76
N HIS A 300 -0.62 27.83 18.81
CA HIS A 300 -0.48 28.99 19.68
C HIS A 300 0.38 30.11 19.07
N ASP A 301 1.47 29.77 18.39
CA ASP A 301 2.34 30.75 17.73
C ASP A 301 1.64 31.39 16.52
N SER A 302 0.76 30.64 15.85
CA SER A 302 -0.08 31.15 14.75
C SER A 302 -1.19 32.11 15.21
N LYS A 303 -1.63 32.03 16.47
CA LYS A 303 -2.57 33.01 17.06
C LYS A 303 -1.89 34.32 17.45
N ALA A 304 -0.59 34.31 17.77
CA ALA A 304 0.17 35.53 18.04
C ALA A 304 0.44 36.35 16.75
N ALA A 305 0.50 35.69 15.59
CA ALA A 305 0.68 36.33 14.30
C ALA A 305 -0.61 36.90 13.66
N LEU A 306 -1.78 36.65 14.27
CA LEU A 306 -3.09 37.05 13.75
C LEU A 306 -3.98 37.76 14.79
N ALA A 307 -3.42 38.22 15.91
CA ALA A 307 -4.06 39.26 16.70
C ALA A 307 -3.80 40.63 16.03
N PRO A 308 -4.80 41.53 15.93
CA PRO A 308 -4.62 42.83 15.30
C PRO A 308 -3.57 43.70 15.99
#